data_AF-A0A1Q7G470-F1
#
_entry.id   AF-A0A1Q7G470-F1
#
_cell.length_a   1.000
_cell.length_b   1.000
_cell.length_c   1.000
_cell.angle_alpha   90.00
_cell.angle_beta   90.00
_cell.angle_gamma   90.00
#
_symmetry.space_group_name_H-M   'P 1'
#
loop_
_entity.id
_entity.type
_entity.pdbx_description
1 polymer ?
#
loop_
_entity_poly.entity_id
_entity_poly.type
_entity_poly.pdbx_seq_one_letter_code
_entity_poly.pdbx_strand_id
1 'polypeptide(L)' 'MKLTIDLSPAQAERLRQEAERLGLAPEDLARAAVADLLGTRDEDFEAAAKRVLQKNEELYRRFA' A
#
# COMPACT_ATOMS: atom_id res chain seq x y z
N MET A 1 -8.28 17.98 -0.36
CA MET A 1 -9.72 17.67 -0.49
C MET A 1 -10.22 17.15 0.87
N LYS A 2 -11.47 17.45 1.26
CA LYS A 2 -12.12 16.87 2.44
C LYS A 2 -13.18 15.88 1.97
N LEU A 3 -13.14 14.66 2.47
CA LEU A 3 -14.10 13.61 2.17
C LEU A 3 -14.82 13.25 3.48
N THR A 4 -16.13 13.04 3.42
CA THR A 4 -16.92 12.48 4.53
C THR A 4 -17.37 11.09 4.10
N ILE A 5 -17.16 10.10 4.96
CA ILE A 5 -17.47 8.71 4.71
C ILE A 5 -18.33 8.18 5.85
N ASP A 6 -19.45 7.57 5.50
CA ASP A 6 -20.29 6.89 6.48
C ASP A 6 -19.72 5.49 6.73
N LEU A 7 -19.42 5.21 8.00
CA LEU A 7 -18.98 3.90 8.45
C LEU A 7 -20.10 3.26 9.25
N SER A 8 -20.31 1.95 9.05
CA SER A 8 -21.13 1.20 10.00
C SER A 8 -20.53 1.28 11.40
N PRO A 9 -21.33 1.12 12.48
CA PRO A 9 -20.82 1.17 13.84
C PRO A 9 -19.65 0.20 14.08
N ALA A 10 -19.69 -1.00 13.50
CA ALA A 10 -18.63 -2.00 13.60
C ALA A 10 -17.34 -1.56 12.89
N GLN A 11 -17.43 -0.93 11.72
CA GLN A 11 -16.26 -0.41 11.01
C GLN A 11 -15.63 0.78 11.74
N ALA A 12 -16.46 1.69 12.27
CA ALA A 12 -15.98 2.83 13.04
C ALA A 12 -15.25 2.37 14.32
N GLU A 13 -15.79 1.37 15.01
CA GLU A 13 -15.18 0.82 16.21
C GLU A 13 -13.83 0.14 15.90
N ARG A 14 -13.79 -0.68 14.86
CA ARG A 14 -12.53 -1.33 14.44
C ARG A 14 -11.46 -0.32 14.04
N LEU A 15 -11.82 0.76 13.34
CA LEU A 15 -10.89 1.83 12.98
C LEU A 15 -10.30 2.51 14.23
N ARG A 16 -11.13 2.79 15.24
CA ARG A 16 -10.66 3.38 16.51
C ARG A 16 -9.69 2.46 17.25
N GLN A 17 -10.02 1.18 17.36
CA GLN A 17 -9.18 0.21 18.06
C GLN A 17 -7.81 0.06 17.39
N GLU A 18 -7.77 -0.02 16.06
CA GLU A 18 -6.50 -0.09 15.34
C GLU A 18 -5.69 1.21 15.42
N ALA A 19 -6.36 2.36 15.39
CA ALA A 19 -5.70 3.65 15.55
C ALA A 19 -5.10 3.78 16.95
N GLU A 20 -5.85 3.41 17.99
CA GLU A 20 -5.38 3.39 19.38
C GLU A 20 -4.18 2.46 19.57
N ARG A 21 -4.26 1.24 19.02
CA ARG A 21 -3.15 0.27 19.05
C ARG A 21 -1.86 0.84 18.44
N LEU A 22 -1.99 1.70 17.43
CA LEU A 22 -0.88 2.34 16.74
C LEU A 22 -0.52 3.72 17.31
N GLY A 23 -1.25 4.22 18.31
CA GLY A 23 -1.04 5.56 18.88
C GLY A 23 -1.37 6.70 17.92
N LEU A 24 -2.31 6.48 17.00
CA LEU A 24 -2.71 7.42 15.95
C LEU A 24 -4.15 7.91 16.16
N ALA A 25 -4.47 9.06 15.56
CA ALA A 25 -5.87 9.45 15.39
C ALA A 25 -6.54 8.55 14.32
N PRO A 26 -7.83 8.21 14.45
CA PRO A 26 -8.57 7.44 13.45
C PRO A 26 -8.50 8.03 12.04
N GLU A 27 -8.51 9.35 11.94
CA GLU A 27 -8.42 10.09 10.67
C GLU A 27 -7.06 9.93 10.01
N ASP A 28 -5.98 9.88 10.80
CA ASP A 28 -4.62 9.71 10.28
C ASP A 28 -4.39 8.27 9.80
N LEU A 29 -4.93 7.29 10.52
CA LEU A 29 -4.92 5.90 10.07
C LEU A 29 -5.74 5.73 8.77
N ALA A 30 -6.94 6.32 8.71
CA ALA A 30 -7.77 6.27 7.51
C ALA A 30 -7.08 6.94 6.30
N ARG A 31 -6.42 8.09 6.52
CA ARG A 31 -5.64 8.77 5.48
C ARG A 31 -4.48 7.90 5.00
N ALA A 32 -3.73 7.30 5.91
CA ALA A 32 -2.60 6.44 5.57
C ALA A 32 -3.06 5.20 4.78
N ALA A 33 -4.18 4.59 5.17
CA ALA A 33 -4.75 3.46 4.44
C ALA A 33 -5.19 3.83 3.02
N VAL A 34 -5.81 5.00 2.82
CA VAL A 34 -6.17 5.50 1.48
C VAL A 34 -4.91 5.82 0.66
N ALA A 35 -3.90 6.44 1.27
CA ALA A 35 -2.64 6.74 0.58
C ALA A 35 -1.88 5.47 0.19
N ASP A 36 -1.91 4.42 1.02
CA ASP A 36 -1.33 3.13 0.71
C ASP A 36 -2.09 2.41 -0.41
N LEU A 37 -3.43 2.41 -0.35
CA LEU A 37 -4.29 1.84 -1.39
C LEU A 37 -4.10 2.53 -2.76
N LEU A 38 -3.93 3.85 -2.76
CA LEU A 38 -3.72 4.65 -3.96
C LEU A 38 -2.23 4.75 -4.36
N GLY A 39 -1.33 4.25 -3.52
CA GLY A 39 0.09 4.27 -3.78
C GLY A 39 0.45 3.24 -4.84
N THR A 40 1.21 3.67 -5.85
CA THR A 40 1.76 2.83 -6.93
C THR A 40 2.87 1.89 -6.47
N ARG A 41 2.72 1.27 -5.29
CA ARG A 41 3.69 0.29 -4.78
C ARG A 41 3.85 -0.90 -5.74
N ASP A 42 2.78 -1.28 -6.45
CA ASP A 42 2.83 -2.35 -7.44
C ASP A 42 3.60 -1.95 -8.70
N GLU A 43 3.47 -0.71 -9.21
CA GLU A 43 4.15 -0.32 -10.47
C GLU A 43 5.66 -0.21 -10.31
N ASP A 44 6.14 0.42 -9.23
CA ASP A 44 7.58 0.54 -8.97
C ASP A 44 8.22 -0.83 -8.66
N PHE A 45 7.49 -1.68 -7.92
CA PHE A 45 7.91 -3.04 -7.64
C PHE A 45 7.92 -3.90 -8.92
N GLU A 46 6.86 -3.86 -9.73
CA GLU A 46 6.80 -4.59 -10.99
C GLU A 46 7.89 -4.13 -11.97
N ALA A 47 8.14 -2.82 -12.06
CA ALA A 47 9.21 -2.28 -12.90
C ALA A 47 10.59 -2.79 -12.45
N ALA A 48 10.85 -2.80 -11.14
CA ALA A 48 12.09 -3.34 -10.57
C ALA A 48 12.22 -4.85 -10.81
N ALA A 49 11.15 -5.61 -10.57
CA ALA A 49 11.10 -7.05 -10.79
C ALA A 49 11.35 -7.41 -12.26
N LYS A 50 10.69 -6.71 -13.19
CA LYS A 50 10.87 -6.88 -14.64
C LYS A 50 12.31 -6.58 -15.07
N ARG A 51 12.93 -5.53 -14.52
CA ARG A 51 14.33 -5.19 -14.80
C ARG A 51 15.30 -6.26 -14.31
N VAL A 52 15.07 -6.86 -13.14
CA VAL A 52 15.89 -7.96 -12.61
C VAL A 52 15.75 -9.21 -13.48
N LEU A 53 14.51 -9.58 -13.85
CA LEU A 53 14.25 -10.74 -14.70
C LEU A 53 14.89 -10.59 -16.08
N GLN A 54 14.75 -9.43 -16.73
CA GLN A 54 15.40 -9.15 -18.02
C GLN A 54 16.93 -9.25 -17.92
N LYS A 55 17.54 -8.68 -16.88
CA LYS A 55 18.99 -8.78 -16.68
C LYS A 55 19.47 -10.22 -16.49
N ASN A 56 18.70 -11.04 -15.76
CA ASN A 56 19.02 -12.45 -15.60
C ASN A 56 18.87 -13.22 -16.91
N GLU A 57 17.81 -12.96 -17.68
CA GLU A 57 17.61 -13.58 -19.00
C GLU A 57 18.76 -13.23 -19.96
N GLU A 58 19.21 -11.99 -19.98
CA GLU A 58 20.39 -11.56 -20.76
C GLU A 58 21.68 -12.21 -20.28
N LEU A 59 21.86 -12.36 -18.97
CA LEU A 59 23.01 -13.07 -18.39
C LEU A 59 23.02 -14.52 -18.85
N TYR A 60 21.89 -15.23 -18.72
CA TYR A 60 21.79 -16.62 -19.17
C TYR A 60 22.03 -16.77 -20.67
N ARG A 61 21.52 -15.83 -21.50
CA ARG A 61 21.80 -15.83 -22.96
C ARG A 61 23.26 -15.60 -23.32
N ARG A 62 24.04 -14.93 -22.48
CA ARG A 62 25.48 -14.68 -22.73
C ARG A 62 26.38 -15.82 -22.27
N PHE A 63 25.88 -16.68 -21.39
CA PHE A 63 26.62 -17.80 -20.81
C PHE A 63 26.19 -19.18 -21.33
N ALA A 64 25.27 -19.23 -22.30
CA ALA A 64 24.88 -20.40 -23.08
C ALA A 64 25.45 -20.30 -24.50
#